data_AF-A0A7S1YS46-F1
#
_entry.id   AF-A0A7S1YS46-F1
#
_cell.length_a   1.000
_cell.length_b   1.000
_cell.length_c   1.000
_cell.angle_alpha   90.00
_cell.angle_beta   90.00
_cell.angle_gamma   90.00
#
_symmetry.space_group_name_H-M   'P 1'
#
loop_
_entity.id
_entity.type
_entity.pdbx_description
1 polymer ?
#
loop_
_entity_poly.entity_id
_entity_poly.type
_entity_poly.pdbx_seq_one_letter_code
_entity_poly.pdbx_strand_id
1 'polypeptide(L)'
;GGSVKVAIRLRPLNKKELASSKSNKGLRAWRVHENRGIDGKVTQRSIRQTGEEKAIEGKSLFSFDEVFDEDAATDDLYDAVGGAIVKGAVDGRNGTIFAYGQTGSG
;
A
#
# COMPACT_ATOMS: atom_id res chain seq x y z
N GLY A 1 0.32 8.49 24.47
CA GLY A 1 0.91 9.60 23.68
C GLY A 1 0.64 9.29 22.22
N GLY A 2 0.09 10.23 21.47
CA GLY A 2 -0.43 9.98 20.11
C GLY A 2 0.67 9.61 19.14
N SER A 3 0.70 8.34 18.71
CA SER A 3 1.57 7.88 17.64
C SER A 3 0.94 8.24 16.30
N VAL A 4 1.73 8.85 15.41
CA VAL A 4 1.39 8.91 13.99
C VAL A 4 1.31 7.48 13.49
N LYS A 5 0.20 7.09 12.86
CA LYS A 5 0.09 5.82 12.13
C LYS A 5 0.33 6.07 10.64
N VAL A 6 1.18 5.27 10.03
CA VAL A 6 1.48 5.28 8.60
C VAL A 6 0.95 3.99 7.98
N ALA A 7 -0.02 4.14 7.08
CA ALA A 7 -0.57 3.05 6.31
C ALA A 7 -0.21 3.18 4.83
N ILE A 8 0.06 2.05 4.16
CA ILE A 8 0.24 1.98 2.72
C ILE A 8 -0.87 1.13 2.10
N ARG A 9 -1.48 1.60 1.00
CA ARG A 9 -2.38 0.82 0.16
C ARG A 9 -1.82 0.69 -1.25
N LEU A 10 -1.73 -0.54 -1.74
CA LEU A 10 -1.45 -0.81 -3.14
C LEU A 10 -2.78 -0.97 -3.87
N ARG A 11 -2.99 -0.25 -4.98
CA ARG A 11 -4.18 -0.45 -5.82
C ARG A 11 -3.95 -1.59 -6.82
N PRO A 12 -5.02 -2.28 -7.24
CA PRO A 12 -4.92 -3.19 -8.38
C PRO A 12 -4.51 -2.44 -9.65
N LEU A 13 -3.85 -3.16 -10.56
CA LEU A 13 -3.59 -2.63 -11.89
C LEU A 13 -4.92 -2.40 -12.63
N ASN A 14 -5.01 -1.31 -13.38
CA ASN A 14 -6.17 -0.98 -14.19
C ASN A 14 -6.15 -1.72 -15.54
N LYS A 15 -7.27 -1.70 -16.27
CA LYS A 15 -7.41 -2.40 -17.57
C LYS A 15 -6.33 -2.03 -18.59
N LYS A 16 -5.90 -0.75 -18.63
CA LYS A 16 -4.86 -0.29 -19.54
C LYS A 16 -3.50 -0.86 -19.13
N GLU A 17 -3.18 -0.87 -17.84
CA GLU A 17 -1.95 -1.44 -17.29
C GLU A 17 -1.87 -2.95 -17.49
N LEU A 18 -2.98 -3.68 -17.32
CA LEU A 18 -3.07 -5.11 -17.66
C LEU A 18 -2.86 -5.37 -19.15
N ALA A 19 -3.23 -4.43 -20.02
CA ALA A 19 -3.12 -4.57 -21.47
C ALA A 19 -1.76 -4.12 -22.04
N SER A 20 -1.04 -3.24 -21.34
CA SER A 20 0.09 -2.47 -21.89
C SER A 20 1.45 -3.19 -21.94
N SER A 21 1.52 -4.52 -21.88
CA SER A 21 2.79 -5.23 -22.14
C SER A 21 2.60 -6.69 -22.53
N LYS A 22 3.15 -7.07 -23.69
CA LYS A 22 3.20 -8.47 -24.15
C LYS A 22 4.16 -9.33 -23.30
N SER A 23 5.23 -8.75 -22.74
CA SER A 23 6.24 -9.46 -21.92
C SER A 23 6.07 -9.30 -20.41
N ASN A 24 5.44 -8.21 -19.94
CA ASN A 24 5.36 -7.84 -18.52
C ASN A 24 3.93 -7.86 -17.95
N LYS A 25 3.05 -8.66 -18.57
CA LYS A 25 1.61 -8.68 -18.25
C LYS A 25 1.36 -9.10 -16.81
N GLY A 26 0.83 -8.18 -16.01
CA GLY A 26 0.44 -8.45 -14.62
C GLY A 26 1.59 -8.46 -13.61
N LEU A 27 2.81 -8.08 -14.00
CA LEU A 27 3.91 -7.95 -13.05
C LEU A 27 3.66 -6.79 -12.08
N ARG A 28 4.02 -6.99 -10.81
CA ARG A 28 3.85 -5.98 -9.75
C ARG A 28 5.21 -5.45 -9.33
N ALA A 29 5.38 -4.14 -9.40
CA ALA A 29 6.60 -3.49 -8.91
C ALA A 29 6.70 -3.52 -7.39
N TRP A 30 5.57 -3.74 -6.70
CA TRP A 30 5.48 -3.78 -5.24
C TRP A 30 4.85 -5.10 -4.81
N ARG A 31 5.42 -5.71 -3.77
CA ARG A 31 4.93 -6.96 -3.17
C ARG A 31 4.76 -6.79 -1.67
N VAL A 32 3.58 -7.11 -1.15
CA VAL A 32 3.30 -7.19 0.27
C VAL A 32 3.73 -8.57 0.78
N HIS A 33 4.43 -8.64 1.90
CA HIS A 33 4.91 -9.90 2.50
C HIS A 33 4.08 -10.33 3.72
N GLU A 34 3.56 -9.38 4.49
CA GLU A 34 2.68 -9.62 5.65
C GLU A 34 1.58 -8.56 5.63
N ASN A 35 0.32 -9.02 5.49
CA ASN A 35 -0.88 -8.18 5.30
C ASN A 35 -1.77 -8.13 6.57
N ARG A 36 -1.26 -8.53 7.75
CA ARG A 36 -2.07 -8.59 8.98
C ARG A 36 -1.26 -8.25 10.22
N GLY A 37 -1.34 -6.99 10.66
CA GLY A 37 -0.85 -6.51 11.96
C GLY A 37 0.15 -5.37 11.89
N ILE A 38 0.56 -4.92 13.07
CA ILE A 38 1.61 -3.92 13.29
C ILE A 38 2.92 -4.44 12.65
N ASP A 39 3.62 -3.57 11.90
CA ASP A 39 4.85 -3.86 11.14
C ASP A 39 4.64 -4.59 9.79
N GLY A 40 3.61 -4.19 9.04
CA GLY A 40 3.41 -4.63 7.66
C GLY A 40 4.62 -4.33 6.77
N LYS A 41 4.98 -5.28 5.91
CA LYS A 41 6.20 -5.24 5.09
C LYS A 41 5.90 -5.23 3.60
N VAL A 42 6.52 -4.30 2.88
CA VAL A 42 6.45 -4.21 1.42
C VAL A 42 7.84 -4.21 0.82
N THR A 43 8.01 -4.85 -0.35
CA THR A 43 9.23 -4.75 -1.14
C THR A 43 9.03 -4.26 -2.55
N GLN A 44 9.99 -3.51 -3.06
CA GLN A 44 10.06 -3.13 -4.47
C GLN A 44 10.81 -4.16 -5.31
N ARG A 45 10.33 -4.43 -6.53
CA ARG A 45 10.93 -5.33 -7.52
C ARG A 45 11.31 -4.55 -8.78
N SER A 46 12.42 -4.95 -9.41
CA SER A 46 12.76 -4.48 -10.75
C SER A 46 12.02 -5.34 -11.78
N ILE A 47 11.28 -4.69 -12.67
CA ILE A 47 10.60 -5.33 -13.79
C ILE A 47 11.46 -5.10 -15.04
N ARG A 48 12.16 -6.14 -15.51
CA ARG A 48 12.97 -6.06 -16.73
C ARG A 48 12.08 -6.20 -17.96
N GLN A 49 12.58 -5.76 -19.12
CA GLN A 49 11.88 -5.93 -20.41
C GLN A 49 11.67 -7.41 -20.79
N THR A 50 12.45 -8.31 -20.18
CA THR A 50 12.40 -9.77 -20.35
C THR A 50 11.24 -10.44 -19.60
N GLY A 51 10.46 -9.73 -18.79
CA GLY A 51 9.38 -10.32 -17.98
C GLY A 51 9.84 -10.90 -16.63
N GLU A 52 11.13 -10.78 -16.30
CA GLU A 52 11.67 -11.31 -15.04
C GLU A 52 11.57 -10.29 -13.90
N GLU A 53 10.99 -10.71 -12.77
CA GLU A 53 11.03 -9.96 -11.51
C GLU A 53 12.32 -10.26 -10.74
N LYS A 54 13.25 -9.31 -10.66
CA LYS A 54 14.43 -9.44 -9.76
C LYS A 54 14.24 -8.57 -8.52
N ALA A 55 14.66 -9.11 -7.37
CA ALA A 55 14.84 -8.28 -6.17
C ALA A 55 15.86 -7.17 -6.47
N ILE A 56 15.58 -5.96 -5.98
CA ILE A 56 16.51 -4.84 -6.09
C ILE A 56 17.58 -5.03 -5.01
N GLU A 57 18.85 -5.11 -5.42
CA GLU A 57 19.99 -5.20 -4.51
C GLU A 57 20.06 -3.93 -3.65
N GLY A 58 19.98 -4.08 -2.31
CA GLY A 58 19.93 -2.97 -1.35
C GLY A 58 18.67 -2.95 -0.47
N LYS A 59 18.36 -1.80 0.14
CA LYS A 59 17.15 -1.57 0.98
C LYS A 59 15.88 -1.58 0.12
N SER A 60 15.43 -2.77 -0.25
CA SER A 60 14.17 -2.97 -0.97
C SER A 60 13.00 -3.32 -0.04
N LEU A 61 13.24 -3.50 1.26
CA LEU A 61 12.22 -3.80 2.28
C LEU A 61 11.86 -2.55 3.09
N PHE A 62 10.57 -2.27 3.19
CA PHE A 62 10.01 -1.15 3.94
C PHE A 62 8.95 -1.66 4.90
N SER A 63 8.90 -1.08 6.10
CA SER A 63 7.96 -1.44 7.17
C SER A 63 7.06 -0.25 7.51
N PHE A 64 5.79 -0.53 7.75
CA PHE A 64 4.75 0.46 8.08
C PHE A 64 3.82 -0.09 9.17
N ASP A 65 3.01 0.77 9.79
CA ASP A 65 2.06 0.32 10.81
C ASP A 65 1.01 -0.62 10.21
N GLU A 66 0.55 -0.33 8.99
CA GLU A 66 -0.40 -1.16 8.23
C GLU A 66 -0.02 -1.16 6.74
N VAL A 67 -0.14 -2.32 6.08
CA VAL A 67 0.06 -2.46 4.64
C VAL A 67 -1.11 -3.23 4.05
N PHE A 68 -1.81 -2.62 3.09
CA PHE A 68 -2.95 -3.16 2.38
C PHE A 68 -2.54 -3.52 0.95
N ASP A 69 -2.75 -4.77 0.56
CA ASP A 69 -2.55 -5.23 -0.82
C ASP A 69 -3.69 -4.80 -1.75
N GLU A 70 -3.63 -5.26 -3.00
CA GLU A 70 -4.58 -4.87 -4.05
C GLU A 70 -5.99 -5.44 -3.88
N ASP A 71 -6.14 -6.45 -3.03
CA ASP A 71 -7.42 -7.09 -2.75
C ASP A 71 -8.12 -6.49 -1.52
N ALA A 72 -7.41 -5.64 -0.77
CA ALA A 72 -7.96 -4.97 0.41
C ALA A 72 -9.11 -4.00 0.06
N ALA A 73 -10.22 -4.17 0.78
CA ALA A 73 -11.37 -3.31 0.67
C ALA A 73 -11.10 -1.95 1.34
N THR A 74 -11.89 -0.94 0.97
CA THR A 74 -11.82 0.37 1.64
C THR A 74 -12.25 0.27 3.10
N ASP A 75 -13.14 -0.67 3.43
CA ASP A 75 -13.61 -0.91 4.79
C ASP A 75 -12.47 -1.43 5.68
N ASP A 76 -11.58 -2.29 5.15
CA ASP A 76 -10.39 -2.76 5.89
C ASP A 76 -9.48 -1.58 6.31
N LEU A 77 -9.29 -0.62 5.40
CA LEU A 77 -8.51 0.60 5.68
C LEU A 77 -9.23 1.50 6.71
N TYR A 78 -10.55 1.59 6.65
CA TYR A 78 -11.34 2.35 7.60
C TYR A 78 -11.23 1.76 9.00
N ASP A 79 -11.39 0.45 9.15
CA ASP A 79 -11.35 -0.23 10.43
C ASP A 79 -9.97 -0.12 11.10
N ALA A 80 -8.90 -0.19 10.32
CA ALA A 80 -7.53 -0.11 10.84
C ALA A 80 -7.07 1.32 11.19
N VAL A 81 -7.51 2.32 10.42
CA VAL A 81 -6.99 3.71 10.50
C VAL A 81 -8.11 4.73 10.73
N GLY A 82 -9.13 4.75 9.86
CA GLY A 82 -10.16 5.78 9.82
C GLY A 82 -11.04 5.85 11.08
N GLY A 83 -11.48 4.70 11.59
CA GLY A 83 -12.42 4.62 12.71
C GLY A 83 -11.89 5.25 13.99
N ALA A 84 -10.60 5.08 14.29
CA ALA A 84 -9.97 5.68 15.46
C ALA A 84 -9.91 7.21 15.38
N ILE A 85 -9.69 7.76 14.18
CA ILE A 85 -9.68 9.20 13.93
C ILE A 85 -11.09 9.78 14.08
N VAL A 86 -12.10 9.13 13.50
CA VAL A 86 -13.51 9.55 13.62
C VAL A 86 -13.98 9.51 15.07
N LYS A 87 -13.67 8.42 15.80
CA LYS A 87 -13.98 8.32 17.23
C LYS A 87 -13.29 9.43 18.03
N GLY A 88 -12.02 9.71 17.73
CA GLY A 88 -11.30 10.83 18.33
C GLY A 88 -12.01 12.17 18.13
N ALA A 89 -12.52 12.44 16.92
CA ALA A 89 -13.29 13.65 16.62
C ALA A 89 -14.60 13.73 17.40
N VAL A 90 -15.34 12.62 17.53
CA VAL A 90 -16.56 12.56 18.35
C VAL A 90 -16.26 12.80 19.83
N ASP A 91 -15.12 12.33 20.33
CA ASP A 91 -14.64 12.57 21.69
C ASP A 91 -14.06 13.99 21.91
N GLY A 92 -14.15 14.89 20.92
CA GLY A 92 -13.66 16.27 21.01
C GLY A 92 -12.15 16.43 20.79
N ARG A 93 -11.48 15.45 20.15
CA ARG A 93 -10.05 15.54 19.77
C ARG A 93 -9.92 15.81 18.28
N ASN A 94 -8.97 16.65 17.89
CA ASN A 94 -8.66 16.86 16.48
C ASN A 94 -7.88 15.67 15.90
N GLY A 95 -8.26 15.25 14.70
CA GLY A 95 -7.56 14.22 13.94
C GLY A 95 -7.38 14.63 12.48
N THR A 96 -6.27 14.24 11.88
CA THR A 96 -5.89 14.61 10.52
C THR A 96 -5.42 13.36 9.77
N ILE A 97 -5.88 13.19 8.53
CA ILE A 97 -5.41 12.13 7.62
C ILE A 97 -4.78 12.80 6.41
N PHE A 98 -3.57 12.37 6.06
CA PHE A 98 -2.92 12.72 4.79
C PHE A 98 -3.00 11.53 3.84
N ALA A 99 -3.57 11.75 2.66
CA ALA A 99 -3.49 10.79 1.56
C ALA A 99 -2.39 11.25 0.60
N TYR A 100 -1.35 10.45 0.44
CA TYR A 100 -0.18 10.78 -0.39
C TYR A 100 0.14 9.66 -1.37
N GLY A 101 0.39 10.03 -2.62
CA GLY A 101 0.76 9.10 -3.68
C GLY A 101 0.91 9.82 -5.02
N GLN A 102 1.48 9.12 -6.01
CA GLN A 102 1.57 9.64 -7.37
C GLN A 102 0.18 9.81 -8.01
N THR A 103 0.09 10.58 -9.10
CA THR A 103 -1.15 10.71 -9.87
C THR A 103 -1.68 9.34 -10.29
N GLY A 104 -2.95 9.06 -9.98
CA GLY A 104 -3.62 7.79 -10.29
C GLY A 104 -3.15 6.62 -9.44
N SER A 105 -2.69 6.84 -8.19
CA SER A 105 -2.35 5.79 -7.22
C SER A 105 -3.50 5.36 -6.30
N GLY A 106 -4.48 6.24 -6.09
CA GLY A 106 -5.76 5.93 -5.46
C GLY A 106 -6.84 5.74 -6.50
#